data_AF-A0AAJ5VPN9-F1
#
_entry.id   AF-A0AAJ5VPN9-F1
#
_cell.length_a   1.000
_cell.length_b   1.000
_cell.length_c   1.000
_cell.angle_alpha   90.00
_cell.angle_beta   90.00
_cell.angle_gamma   90.00
#
_symmetry.space_group_name_H-M   'P 1'
#
loop_
_entity.id
_entity.type
_entity.pdbx_description
1 polymer ?
#
loop_
_entity_poly.entity_id
_entity_poly.type
_entity_poly.pdbx_seq_one_letter_code
_entity_poly.pdbx_strand_id
1 'polypeptide(L)'
;MLEDVEDGSAAAIRLAGGAPLRRTLDVADPADWLALDAGVREVAWHRSQFLPGWEHSAPLRADLTQADESLLALALCHRDGRIRQKAVRQSARHPVLLPLVVIRCADWVCPVREHARRLLREALNVDSALYLAPLILRVGRRSRGAFGVDVLGQVLRQASHGQLSALFTDPDRTVRRFAYRLAIEDRRLRPAELARAAAGDQDTVVQDLCATAALTALGDEEGYEDVLPLLLSARNPRVRSTGVTALRRAGWSERAEPFLSDRSAIVRACARYVVRQRGGDPAAWYRERCTAPNGPELPPGAIIGLGTVSRITGRRWRVGGRLAVWAVVI
;
A
#
# COMPACT_ATOMS: atom_id res chain seq x y z
N MET A 1 -2.15 -5.65 -19.83
CA MET A 1 -1.35 -6.89 -20.03
C MET A 1 -1.07 -7.13 -21.50
N LEU A 2 -2.08 -7.20 -22.38
CA LEU A 2 -1.83 -7.32 -23.83
C LEU A 2 -1.24 -6.01 -24.40
N GLU A 3 -1.84 -4.85 -24.09
CA GLU A 3 -1.30 -3.53 -24.49
C GLU A 3 0.13 -3.31 -23.96
N ASP A 4 0.37 -3.53 -22.66
CA ASP A 4 1.72 -3.42 -22.06
C ASP A 4 2.77 -4.32 -22.76
N VAL A 5 2.34 -5.48 -23.26
CA VAL A 5 3.23 -6.43 -23.95
C VAL A 5 3.50 -5.98 -25.39
N GLU A 6 2.50 -5.42 -26.08
CA GLU A 6 2.67 -4.81 -27.40
C GLU A 6 3.62 -3.60 -27.34
N ASP A 7 3.46 -2.74 -26.33
CA ASP A 7 4.34 -1.59 -26.08
C ASP A 7 5.78 -2.05 -25.77
N GLY A 8 5.92 -3.07 -24.94
CA GLY A 8 7.22 -3.71 -24.64
C GLY A 8 7.89 -4.31 -25.87
N SER A 9 7.12 -4.94 -26.74
CA SER A 9 7.59 -5.53 -28.01
C SER A 9 8.04 -4.44 -28.98
N ALA A 10 7.31 -3.33 -29.10
CA ALA A 10 7.70 -2.18 -29.90
C ALA A 10 9.00 -1.54 -29.36
N ALA A 11 9.13 -1.41 -28.04
CA ALA A 11 10.36 -0.94 -27.40
C ALA A 11 11.55 -1.87 -27.73
N ALA A 12 11.37 -3.18 -27.62
CA ALA A 12 12.40 -4.17 -27.95
C ALA A 12 12.89 -4.04 -29.41
N ILE A 13 11.97 -3.86 -30.36
CA ILE A 13 12.29 -3.67 -31.79
C ILE A 13 13.13 -2.40 -31.98
N ARG A 14 12.75 -1.29 -31.35
CA ARG A 14 13.49 -0.02 -31.46
C ARG A 14 14.90 -0.14 -30.88
N LEU A 15 15.07 -0.73 -29.70
CA LEU A 15 16.40 -0.98 -29.11
C LEU A 15 17.27 -1.84 -30.02
N ALA A 16 16.69 -2.88 -30.62
CA ALA A 16 17.39 -3.76 -31.54
C ALA A 16 17.80 -3.04 -32.85
N GLY A 17 17.05 -2.02 -33.26
CA GLY A 17 17.39 -1.12 -34.35
C GLY A 17 18.43 -0.05 -34.01
N GLY A 18 19.02 -0.09 -32.80
CA GLY A 18 20.05 0.86 -32.35
C GLY A 18 19.49 2.13 -31.71
N ALA A 19 18.19 2.19 -31.42
CA ALA A 19 17.65 3.31 -30.67
C ALA A 19 18.22 3.32 -29.24
N PRO A 20 18.56 4.50 -28.69
CA PRO A 20 19.08 4.59 -27.33
C PRO A 20 17.97 4.30 -26.32
N LEU A 21 18.34 3.62 -25.23
CA LEU A 21 17.45 3.18 -24.16
C LEU A 21 16.53 4.29 -23.65
N ARG A 22 17.10 5.45 -23.31
CA ARG A 22 16.38 6.60 -22.74
C ARG A 22 15.41 7.30 -23.70
N ARG A 23 15.51 7.05 -25.01
CA ARG A 23 14.52 7.55 -25.99
C ARG A 23 13.43 6.53 -26.27
N THR A 24 13.60 5.30 -25.79
CA THR A 24 12.73 4.16 -26.11
C THR A 24 11.81 3.79 -24.95
N LEU A 25 12.24 4.06 -23.71
CA LEU A 25 11.50 3.77 -22.49
C LEU A 25 11.49 5.02 -21.61
N ASP A 26 10.39 5.23 -20.90
CA ASP A 26 10.43 6.03 -19.70
C ASP A 26 11.15 5.24 -18.61
N VAL A 27 12.44 5.53 -18.44
CA VAL A 27 13.29 4.84 -17.47
C VAL A 27 12.80 5.04 -16.02
N ALA A 28 11.96 6.05 -15.77
CA ALA A 28 11.36 6.34 -14.46
C ALA A 28 10.08 5.55 -14.20
N ASP A 29 9.41 5.01 -15.22
CA ASP A 29 8.21 4.18 -15.03
C ASP A 29 8.59 2.70 -14.82
N PRO A 30 8.27 2.10 -13.66
CA PRO A 30 8.45 0.67 -13.46
C PRO A 30 7.66 -0.20 -14.45
N ALA A 31 6.54 0.29 -15.00
CA ALA A 31 5.72 -0.44 -15.96
C ALA A 31 6.50 -0.67 -17.25
N ASP A 32 7.19 0.35 -17.77
CA ASP A 32 8.01 0.27 -18.99
C ASP A 32 9.10 -0.80 -18.90
N TRP A 33 9.75 -0.95 -17.74
CA TRP A 33 10.75 -2.01 -17.53
C TRP A 33 10.15 -3.41 -17.54
N LEU A 34 8.96 -3.57 -16.94
CA LEU A 34 8.25 -4.85 -16.92
C LEU A 34 7.67 -5.20 -18.29
N ALA A 35 7.18 -4.20 -19.01
CA ALA A 35 6.72 -4.28 -20.40
C ALA A 35 7.86 -4.71 -21.31
N LEU A 36 9.01 -4.05 -21.25
CA LEU A 36 10.21 -4.43 -22.02
C LEU A 36 10.60 -5.90 -21.76
N ASP A 37 10.68 -6.32 -20.49
CA ASP A 37 11.03 -7.71 -20.14
C ASP A 37 10.03 -8.72 -20.72
N ALA A 38 8.74 -8.39 -20.69
CA ALA A 38 7.71 -9.24 -21.26
C ALA A 38 7.76 -9.26 -22.79
N GLY A 39 7.89 -8.10 -23.45
CA GLY A 39 7.92 -7.96 -24.90
C GLY A 39 9.12 -8.65 -25.54
N VAL A 40 10.33 -8.50 -24.97
CA VAL A 40 11.52 -9.22 -25.48
C VAL A 40 11.32 -10.74 -25.42
N ARG A 41 10.62 -11.25 -24.39
CA ARG A 41 10.32 -12.67 -24.26
C ARG A 41 9.24 -13.12 -25.25
N GLU A 42 8.22 -12.30 -25.47
CA GLU A 42 7.11 -12.63 -26.35
C GLU A 42 7.52 -12.63 -27.84
N VAL A 43 8.26 -11.61 -28.29
CA VAL A 43 8.78 -11.52 -29.68
C VAL A 43 9.58 -12.77 -30.04
N ALA A 44 10.41 -13.26 -29.13
CA ALA A 44 11.23 -14.44 -29.34
C ALA A 44 10.47 -15.78 -29.32
N TRP A 45 9.21 -15.80 -28.88
CA TRP A 45 8.37 -17.02 -28.77
C TRP A 45 7.32 -17.11 -29.86
N HIS A 46 6.65 -16.00 -30.22
CA HIS A 46 5.53 -16.01 -31.17
C HIS A 46 5.87 -15.42 -32.54
N ARG A 47 6.95 -14.66 -32.66
CA ARG A 47 7.32 -13.93 -33.87
C ARG A 47 8.75 -14.27 -34.29
N SER A 48 9.08 -15.56 -34.39
CA SER A 48 10.41 -16.03 -34.85
C SER A 48 10.82 -15.51 -36.24
N GLN A 49 9.86 -15.06 -37.06
CA GLN A 49 10.08 -14.37 -38.33
C GLN A 49 10.49 -12.88 -38.19
N PHE A 50 10.32 -12.31 -37.00
CA PHE A 50 10.73 -10.98 -36.57
C PHE A 50 11.72 -11.06 -35.40
N LEU A 51 12.53 -12.12 -35.32
CA LEU A 51 13.76 -11.98 -34.53
C LEU A 51 14.48 -10.75 -35.10
N PRO A 52 14.91 -9.80 -34.26
CA PRO A 52 15.63 -8.65 -34.78
C PRO A 52 16.83 -9.16 -35.59
N GLY A 53 17.12 -8.55 -36.74
CA GLY A 53 18.02 -9.12 -37.76
C GLY A 53 19.41 -9.53 -37.25
N TRP A 54 19.84 -9.04 -36.08
CA TRP A 54 21.02 -9.53 -35.39
C TRP A 54 20.89 -10.98 -34.88
N GLU A 55 19.75 -11.47 -34.38
CA GLU A 55 19.59 -12.89 -33.98
C GLU A 55 19.65 -13.86 -35.18
N HIS A 56 19.23 -13.43 -36.37
CA HIS A 56 19.37 -14.24 -37.60
C HIS A 56 20.79 -14.19 -38.19
N SER A 57 21.53 -13.10 -37.98
CA SER A 57 22.83 -12.85 -38.62
C SER A 57 24.04 -13.12 -37.71
N ALA A 58 23.87 -13.01 -36.39
CA ALA A 58 24.87 -13.25 -35.36
C ALA A 58 24.18 -13.32 -33.97
N PRO A 59 23.86 -14.52 -33.41
CA PRO A 59 23.23 -14.62 -32.09
C PRO A 59 23.99 -13.76 -31.09
N LEU A 60 23.27 -12.99 -30.24
CA LEU A 60 23.80 -12.09 -29.20
C LEU A 60 25.15 -12.63 -28.75
N ARG A 61 26.23 -11.98 -29.22
CA ARG A 61 27.57 -12.60 -29.22
C ARG A 61 27.86 -13.17 -27.84
N ALA A 62 28.54 -14.31 -27.81
CA ALA A 62 28.99 -14.89 -26.54
C ALA A 62 29.80 -13.88 -25.69
N ASP A 63 30.38 -12.88 -26.36
CA ASP A 63 31.04 -11.74 -25.76
C ASP A 63 30.12 -10.51 -25.68
N LEU A 64 29.71 -10.18 -24.46
CA LEU A 64 28.93 -8.97 -24.12
C LEU A 64 29.83 -7.88 -23.50
N THR A 65 31.16 -8.04 -23.52
CA THR A 65 32.06 -7.12 -22.83
C THR A 65 32.08 -5.71 -23.43
N GLN A 66 31.73 -5.58 -24.72
CA GLN A 66 31.64 -4.32 -25.47
C GLN A 66 30.18 -3.94 -25.80
N ALA A 67 29.20 -4.59 -25.17
CA ALA A 67 27.80 -4.30 -25.42
C ALA A 67 27.41 -2.94 -24.82
N ASP A 68 26.68 -2.14 -25.58
CA ASP A 68 26.09 -0.90 -25.09
C ASP A 68 24.86 -1.14 -24.19
N GLU A 69 24.31 -0.07 -23.63
CA GLU A 69 23.17 -0.14 -22.70
C GLU A 69 21.92 -0.78 -23.35
N SER A 70 21.65 -0.47 -24.62
CA SER A 70 20.49 -0.99 -25.34
C SER A 70 20.63 -2.49 -25.59
N LEU A 71 21.81 -2.95 -26.01
CA LEU A 71 22.09 -4.37 -26.23
C LEU A 71 22.09 -5.15 -24.91
N LEU A 72 22.66 -4.58 -23.84
CA LEU A 72 22.62 -5.19 -22.51
C LEU A 72 21.18 -5.27 -21.96
N ALA A 73 20.34 -4.27 -22.21
CA ALA A 73 18.93 -4.32 -21.82
C ALA A 73 18.19 -5.47 -22.50
N LEU A 74 18.38 -5.65 -23.82
CA LEU A 74 17.84 -6.79 -24.56
C LEU A 74 18.39 -8.12 -24.04
N ALA A 75 19.71 -8.20 -23.80
CA ALA A 75 20.36 -9.40 -23.29
C ALA A 75 19.88 -9.79 -21.89
N LEU A 76 19.58 -8.81 -21.03
CA LEU A 76 18.99 -9.05 -19.71
C LEU A 76 17.58 -9.64 -19.82
N CYS A 77 16.82 -9.31 -20.86
CA CYS A 77 15.45 -9.81 -21.08
C CYS A 77 15.37 -11.07 -21.95
N HIS A 78 16.51 -11.54 -22.48
CA HIS A 78 16.59 -12.65 -23.42
C HIS A 78 16.03 -13.98 -22.87
N ARG A 79 15.47 -14.82 -23.76
CA ARG A 79 14.90 -16.13 -23.39
C ARG A 79 15.93 -17.11 -22.80
N ASP A 80 17.15 -17.13 -23.36
CA ASP A 80 18.26 -17.94 -22.88
C ASP A 80 18.82 -17.38 -21.57
N GLY A 81 18.77 -18.20 -20.51
CA GLY A 81 19.34 -17.88 -19.20
C GLY A 81 20.86 -17.68 -19.20
N ARG A 82 21.61 -18.30 -20.12
CA ARG A 82 23.06 -18.11 -20.23
C ARG A 82 23.41 -16.71 -20.69
N ILE A 83 22.67 -16.18 -21.66
CA ILE A 83 22.81 -14.80 -22.14
C ILE A 83 22.47 -13.83 -21.01
N ARG A 84 21.33 -14.04 -20.34
CA ARG A 84 20.94 -13.22 -19.16
C ARG A 84 22.00 -13.24 -18.07
N GLN A 85 22.59 -14.40 -17.77
CA GLN A 85 23.63 -14.52 -16.75
C GLN A 85 24.87 -13.69 -17.11
N LYS A 86 25.30 -13.72 -18.37
CA LYS A 86 26.41 -12.88 -18.85
C LYS A 86 26.04 -11.41 -18.78
N ALA A 87 24.83 -11.05 -19.19
CA ALA A 87 24.35 -9.67 -19.20
C ALA A 87 24.30 -9.07 -17.78
N VAL A 88 23.84 -9.84 -16.78
CA VAL A 88 23.87 -9.42 -15.36
C VAL A 88 25.28 -9.09 -14.88
N ARG A 89 26.32 -9.80 -15.35
CA ARG A 89 27.70 -9.48 -14.97
C ARG A 89 28.19 -8.18 -15.59
N GLN A 90 27.79 -7.91 -16.84
CA GLN A 90 28.22 -6.70 -17.56
C GLN A 90 27.42 -5.46 -17.14
N SER A 91 26.18 -5.62 -16.66
CA SER A 91 25.33 -4.51 -16.25
C SER A 91 25.85 -3.71 -15.05
N ALA A 92 26.82 -4.24 -14.29
CA ALA A 92 27.47 -3.53 -13.20
C ALA A 92 28.12 -2.20 -13.63
N ARG A 93 28.48 -2.08 -14.92
CA ARG A 93 29.06 -0.86 -15.51
C ARG A 93 28.02 0.21 -15.86
N HIS A 94 26.73 -0.15 -15.84
CA HIS A 94 25.64 0.69 -16.34
C HIS A 94 24.53 0.79 -15.28
N PRO A 95 24.59 1.78 -14.36
CA PRO A 95 23.59 1.95 -13.30
C PRO A 95 22.15 2.11 -13.82
N VAL A 96 21.96 2.62 -15.04
CA VAL A 96 20.65 2.73 -15.69
C VAL A 96 19.95 1.37 -15.90
N LEU A 97 20.71 0.27 -15.90
CA LEU A 97 20.19 -1.10 -16.05
C LEU A 97 19.83 -1.77 -14.71
N LEU A 98 20.05 -1.10 -13.58
CA LEU A 98 19.67 -1.62 -12.26
C LEU A 98 18.18 -2.05 -12.16
N PRO A 99 17.21 -1.36 -12.80
CA PRO A 99 15.84 -1.86 -12.91
C PRO A 99 15.73 -3.30 -13.44
N LEU A 100 16.46 -3.65 -14.50
CA LEU A 100 16.45 -5.00 -15.05
C LEU A 100 17.14 -6.00 -14.12
N VAL A 101 18.19 -5.59 -13.40
CA VAL A 101 18.82 -6.41 -12.35
C VAL A 101 17.81 -6.72 -11.23
N VAL A 102 16.96 -5.77 -10.83
CA VAL A 102 15.87 -6.00 -9.87
C VAL A 102 14.93 -7.10 -10.39
N ILE A 103 14.51 -7.03 -11.66
CA ILE A 103 13.66 -8.09 -12.24
C ILE A 103 14.38 -9.44 -12.26
N ARG A 104 15.68 -9.46 -12.56
CA ARG A 104 16.51 -10.69 -12.54
C ARG A 104 16.75 -11.25 -11.13
N CYS A 105 16.54 -10.49 -10.06
CA CYS A 105 16.56 -11.05 -8.68
C CYS A 105 15.44 -12.06 -8.41
N ALA A 106 14.43 -12.12 -9.28
CA ALA A 106 13.32 -13.07 -9.26
C ALA A 106 13.40 -14.12 -10.41
N ASP A 107 14.56 -14.29 -11.04
CA ASP A 107 14.70 -15.20 -12.18
C ASP A 107 14.37 -16.66 -11.84
N TRP A 108 13.82 -17.39 -12.82
CA TRP A 108 13.62 -18.83 -12.70
C TRP A 108 14.95 -19.59 -12.77
N VAL A 109 15.93 -19.07 -13.53
CA VAL A 109 17.26 -19.66 -13.65
C VAL A 109 18.09 -19.30 -12.42
N CYS A 110 18.39 -20.30 -11.59
CA CYS A 110 19.11 -20.11 -10.32
C CYS A 110 20.45 -19.34 -10.50
N PRO A 111 21.34 -19.70 -11.45
CA PRO A 111 22.56 -18.93 -11.67
C PRO A 111 22.33 -17.45 -11.98
N VAL A 112 21.34 -17.10 -12.82
CA VAL A 112 21.03 -15.69 -13.15
C VAL A 112 20.58 -14.96 -11.89
N ARG A 113 19.65 -15.58 -11.16
CA ARG A 113 19.08 -15.02 -9.94
C ARG A 113 20.15 -14.70 -8.90
N GLU A 114 21.00 -15.67 -8.56
CA GLU A 114 22.02 -15.46 -7.52
C GLU A 114 23.07 -14.41 -7.92
N HIS A 115 23.40 -14.29 -9.21
CA HIS A 115 24.26 -13.20 -9.68
C HIS A 115 23.58 -11.84 -9.56
N ALA A 116 22.31 -11.74 -9.97
CA ALA A 116 21.55 -10.49 -9.86
C ALA A 116 21.37 -10.05 -8.41
N ARG A 117 21.13 -11.00 -7.50
CA ARG A 117 21.00 -10.74 -6.06
C ARG A 117 22.28 -10.20 -5.44
N ARG A 118 23.46 -10.69 -5.84
CA ARG A 118 24.74 -10.13 -5.40
C ARG A 118 24.92 -8.71 -5.93
N LEU A 119 24.72 -8.51 -7.23
CA LEU A 119 24.84 -7.20 -7.84
C LEU A 119 23.89 -6.16 -7.23
N LEU A 120 22.63 -6.54 -6.95
CA LEU A 120 21.68 -5.65 -6.30
C LEU A 120 22.15 -5.21 -4.91
N ARG A 121 22.70 -6.13 -4.10
CA ARG A 121 23.23 -5.77 -2.77
C ARG A 121 24.42 -4.81 -2.87
N GLU A 122 25.26 -4.97 -3.87
CA GLU A 122 26.45 -4.14 -4.07
C GLU A 122 26.09 -2.75 -4.62
N ALA A 123 25.08 -2.67 -5.50
CA ALA A 123 24.74 -1.44 -6.22
C ALA A 123 23.63 -0.60 -5.58
N LEU A 124 22.74 -1.20 -4.78
CA LEU A 124 21.59 -0.47 -4.22
C LEU A 124 22.01 0.42 -3.04
N ASN A 125 21.98 1.73 -3.26
CA ASN A 125 22.13 2.76 -2.25
C ASN A 125 20.77 3.43 -1.92
N VAL A 126 20.73 4.31 -0.93
CA VAL A 126 19.48 4.98 -0.48
C VAL A 126 18.75 5.68 -1.63
N ASP A 127 19.43 6.47 -2.45
CA ASP A 127 18.78 7.24 -3.53
C ASP A 127 18.20 6.33 -4.61
N SER A 128 18.96 5.32 -5.02
CA SER A 128 18.49 4.29 -5.95
C SER A 128 17.38 3.42 -5.35
N ALA A 129 17.37 3.19 -4.03
CA ALA A 129 16.32 2.46 -3.34
C ALA A 129 15.01 3.24 -3.31
N LEU A 130 15.05 4.55 -3.08
CA LEU A 130 13.88 5.43 -3.18
C LEU A 130 13.30 5.38 -4.60
N TYR A 131 14.16 5.51 -5.61
CA TYR A 131 13.77 5.46 -7.02
C TYR A 131 13.20 4.10 -7.44
N LEU A 132 13.83 2.99 -7.01
CA LEU A 132 13.44 1.64 -7.42
C LEU A 132 12.36 1.01 -6.53
N ALA A 133 11.94 1.64 -5.43
CA ALA A 133 10.93 1.10 -4.53
C ALA A 133 9.65 0.65 -5.26
N PRO A 134 9.05 1.45 -6.18
CA PRO A 134 7.87 1.01 -6.93
C PRO A 134 8.12 -0.27 -7.74
N LEU A 135 9.26 -0.38 -8.43
CA LEU A 135 9.62 -1.57 -9.22
C LEU A 135 9.88 -2.79 -8.34
N ILE A 136 10.69 -2.63 -7.29
CA ILE A 136 11.05 -3.71 -6.38
C ILE A 136 9.79 -4.28 -5.71
N LEU A 137 8.85 -3.42 -5.30
CA LEU A 137 7.60 -3.87 -4.68
C LEU A 137 6.65 -4.55 -5.69
N ARG A 138 6.64 -4.14 -6.96
CA ARG A 138 5.92 -4.84 -8.03
C ARG A 138 6.52 -6.23 -8.30
N VAL A 139 7.85 -6.32 -8.40
CA VAL A 139 8.58 -7.60 -8.57
C VAL A 139 8.43 -8.50 -7.34
N GLY A 140 8.37 -7.93 -6.14
CA GLY A 140 8.18 -8.63 -4.87
C GLY A 140 6.90 -9.48 -4.81
N ARG A 141 5.88 -9.15 -5.62
CA ARG A 141 4.65 -9.94 -5.74
C ARG A 141 4.81 -11.21 -6.58
N ARG A 142 5.89 -11.33 -7.36
CA ARG A 142 6.19 -12.51 -8.17
C ARG A 142 6.81 -13.61 -7.30
N SER A 143 6.72 -14.86 -7.76
CA SER A 143 7.49 -15.95 -7.15
C SER A 143 8.98 -15.58 -7.09
N ARG A 144 9.65 -15.82 -5.96
CA ARG A 144 11.08 -15.53 -5.73
C ARG A 144 11.45 -14.02 -5.64
N GLY A 145 10.47 -13.12 -5.66
CA GLY A 145 10.68 -11.67 -5.59
C GLY A 145 10.97 -11.11 -4.19
N ALA A 146 10.70 -11.87 -3.13
CA ALA A 146 10.85 -11.42 -1.74
C ALA A 146 12.23 -10.82 -1.42
N PHE A 147 13.29 -11.42 -2.01
CA PHE A 147 14.66 -10.96 -1.81
C PHE A 147 14.86 -9.46 -2.08
N GLY A 148 14.27 -8.93 -3.16
CA GLY A 148 14.42 -7.52 -3.51
C GLY A 148 13.77 -6.61 -2.45
N VAL A 149 12.62 -7.03 -1.92
CA VAL A 149 11.90 -6.31 -0.86
C VAL A 149 12.71 -6.29 0.43
N ASP A 150 13.37 -7.40 0.77
CA ASP A 150 14.23 -7.48 1.96
C ASP A 150 15.43 -6.52 1.86
N VAL A 151 16.11 -6.51 0.71
CA VAL A 151 17.24 -5.60 0.45
C VAL A 151 16.77 -4.14 0.44
N LEU A 152 15.64 -3.84 -0.18
CA LEU A 152 15.03 -2.51 -0.16
C LEU A 152 14.79 -2.03 1.27
N GLY A 153 14.20 -2.88 2.12
CA GLY A 153 14.00 -2.58 3.53
C GLY A 153 15.30 -2.27 4.24
N GLN A 154 16.31 -3.14 4.11
CA GLN A 154 17.63 -2.96 4.71
C GLN A 154 18.30 -1.64 4.34
N VAL A 155 18.25 -1.26 3.06
CA VAL A 155 18.84 0.00 2.57
C VAL A 155 18.05 1.20 3.06
N LEU A 156 16.71 1.17 3.00
CA LEU A 156 15.87 2.29 3.42
C LEU A 156 15.87 2.53 4.95
N ARG A 157 16.29 1.55 5.77
CA ARG A 157 16.60 1.81 7.19
C ARG A 157 17.76 2.78 7.37
N GLN A 158 18.59 3.01 6.36
CA GLN A 158 19.69 3.99 6.42
C GLN A 158 19.24 5.39 5.97
N ALA A 159 18.06 5.52 5.36
CA ALA A 159 17.55 6.79 4.87
C ALA A 159 17.24 7.74 6.03
N SER A 160 17.42 9.05 5.81
CA SER A 160 16.92 10.06 6.74
C SER A 160 15.39 10.16 6.71
N HIS A 161 14.80 10.79 7.72
CA HIS A 161 13.35 11.06 7.74
C HIS A 161 12.91 11.87 6.50
N GLY A 162 13.67 12.90 6.11
CA GLY A 162 13.38 13.70 4.92
C GLY A 162 13.50 12.95 3.59
N GLN A 163 14.32 11.89 3.53
CA GLN A 163 14.37 11.01 2.36
C GLN A 163 13.15 10.07 2.31
N LEU A 164 12.72 9.53 3.46
CA LEU A 164 11.54 8.66 3.53
C LEU A 164 10.22 9.41 3.29
N SER A 165 10.17 10.72 3.53
CA SER A 165 8.93 11.50 3.41
C SER A 165 8.31 11.43 2.01
N ALA A 166 9.14 11.33 0.96
CA ALA A 166 8.67 11.15 -0.40
C ALA A 166 7.85 9.85 -0.58
N LEU A 167 8.23 8.78 0.11
CA LEU A 167 7.54 7.49 0.02
C LEU A 167 6.20 7.49 0.76
N PHE A 168 6.01 8.34 1.78
CA PHE A 168 4.73 8.47 2.48
C PHE A 168 3.66 9.16 1.64
N THR A 169 4.05 9.90 0.61
CA THR A 169 3.14 10.61 -0.31
C THR A 169 3.12 10.02 -1.72
N ASP A 170 3.84 8.93 -1.95
CA ASP A 170 3.94 8.27 -3.26
C ASP A 170 2.54 7.89 -3.79
N PRO A 171 2.21 8.08 -5.08
CA PRO A 171 0.90 7.72 -5.62
C PRO A 171 0.62 6.21 -5.54
N ASP A 172 1.64 5.35 -5.62
CA ASP A 172 1.50 3.90 -5.46
C ASP A 172 1.26 3.54 -3.99
N ARG A 173 0.03 3.12 -3.69
CA ARG A 173 -0.38 2.65 -2.36
C ARG A 173 0.53 1.56 -1.79
N THR A 174 1.17 0.76 -2.63
CA THR A 174 2.09 -0.30 -2.20
C THR A 174 3.36 0.28 -1.60
N VAL A 175 3.88 1.35 -2.22
CA VAL A 175 5.04 2.09 -1.75
C VAL A 175 4.70 2.76 -0.42
N ARG A 176 3.57 3.47 -0.35
CA ARG A 176 3.10 4.08 0.91
C ARG A 176 2.97 3.06 2.04
N ARG A 177 2.27 1.95 1.80
CA ARG A 177 2.11 0.86 2.79
C ARG A 177 3.46 0.31 3.26
N PHE A 178 4.40 0.10 2.34
CA PHE A 178 5.74 -0.38 2.67
C PHE A 178 6.49 0.64 3.54
N ALA A 179 6.48 1.92 3.14
CA ALA A 179 7.14 2.99 3.86
C ALA A 179 6.61 3.15 5.29
N TYR A 180 5.29 3.16 5.46
CA TYR A 180 4.69 3.26 6.80
C TYR A 180 5.03 2.04 7.67
N ARG A 181 5.02 0.82 7.14
CA ARG A 181 5.45 -0.37 7.91
C ARG A 181 6.90 -0.25 8.37
N LEU A 182 7.80 0.10 7.45
CA LEU A 182 9.21 0.28 7.77
C LEU A 182 9.41 1.35 8.85
N ALA A 183 8.73 2.49 8.71
CA ALA A 183 8.83 3.59 9.65
C ALA A 183 8.24 3.26 11.04
N ILE A 184 7.20 2.44 11.10
CA ILE A 184 6.59 1.96 12.35
C ILE A 184 7.49 0.94 13.02
N GLU A 185 8.00 -0.05 12.28
CA GLU A 185 8.93 -1.07 12.78
C GLU A 185 10.19 -0.43 13.40
N ASP A 186 10.73 0.58 12.73
CA ASP A 186 11.93 1.30 13.18
C ASP A 186 11.63 2.47 14.13
N ARG A 187 10.35 2.68 14.53
CA ARG A 187 9.90 3.77 15.42
C ARG A 187 10.33 5.18 14.98
N ARG A 188 10.22 5.47 13.69
CA ARG A 188 10.70 6.70 13.04
C ARG A 188 9.67 7.83 12.98
N LEU A 189 8.43 7.56 13.32
CA LEU A 189 7.34 8.53 13.31
C LEU A 189 6.80 8.72 14.73
N ARG A 190 6.60 9.98 15.12
CA ARG A 190 5.95 10.31 16.38
C ARG A 190 4.47 9.90 16.34
N PRO A 191 3.84 9.63 17.51
CA PRO A 191 2.42 9.30 17.56
C PRO A 191 1.51 10.29 16.83
N ALA A 192 1.79 11.60 16.94
CA ALA A 192 1.03 12.64 16.25
C ALA A 192 1.17 12.57 14.72
N GLU A 193 2.34 12.20 14.19
CA GLU A 193 2.55 12.04 12.74
C GLU A 193 1.76 10.84 12.21
N LEU A 194 1.78 9.73 12.95
CA LEU A 194 0.97 8.55 12.66
C LEU A 194 -0.53 8.86 12.72
N ALA A 195 -0.98 9.65 13.70
CA ALA A 195 -2.37 10.06 13.81
C ALA A 195 -2.83 10.96 12.64
N ARG A 196 -1.96 11.86 12.16
CA ARG A 196 -2.23 12.67 10.95
C ARG A 196 -2.34 11.79 9.71
N ALA A 197 -1.42 10.84 9.53
CA ALA A 197 -1.48 9.87 8.44
C ALA A 197 -2.76 9.03 8.51
N ALA A 198 -3.15 8.59 9.71
CA ALA A 198 -4.37 7.84 9.96
C ALA A 198 -5.64 8.60 9.55
N ALA A 199 -5.68 9.91 9.83
CA ALA A 199 -6.83 10.75 9.51
C ALA A 199 -6.86 11.19 8.04
N GLY A 200 -5.69 11.33 7.39
CA GLY A 200 -5.55 12.02 6.11
C GLY A 200 -5.23 11.16 4.88
N ASP A 201 -4.64 9.96 5.01
CA ASP A 201 -4.30 9.14 3.83
C ASP A 201 -5.57 8.67 3.10
N GLN A 202 -5.48 8.34 1.82
CA GLN A 202 -6.59 7.81 1.03
C GLN A 202 -6.70 6.28 1.09
N ASP A 203 -5.63 5.60 1.51
CA ASP A 203 -5.56 4.15 1.62
C ASP A 203 -5.98 3.68 3.02
N THR A 204 -7.10 2.97 3.10
CA THR A 204 -7.65 2.47 4.37
C THR A 204 -6.70 1.54 5.13
N VAL A 205 -5.77 0.86 4.43
CA VAL A 205 -4.74 0.03 5.08
C VAL A 205 -3.69 0.89 5.77
N VAL A 206 -3.25 1.97 5.13
CA VAL A 206 -2.34 2.94 5.77
C VAL A 206 -3.03 3.60 6.95
N GLN A 207 -4.29 3.99 6.78
CA GLN A 207 -5.06 4.62 7.83
C GLN A 207 -5.16 3.76 9.10
N ASP A 208 -5.52 2.48 8.95
CA ASP A 208 -5.66 1.52 10.05
C ASP A 208 -4.31 1.18 10.72
N LEU A 209 -3.28 0.97 9.88
CA LEU A 209 -1.91 0.73 10.33
C LEU A 209 -1.41 1.88 11.20
N CYS A 210 -1.57 3.12 10.74
CA CYS A 210 -1.10 4.30 11.44
C CYS A 210 -1.93 4.60 12.70
N ALA A 211 -3.25 4.39 12.67
CA ALA A 211 -4.09 4.57 13.86
C ALA A 211 -3.66 3.64 15.00
N THR A 212 -3.44 2.37 14.66
CA THR A 212 -2.99 1.35 15.62
C THR A 212 -1.58 1.67 16.14
N ALA A 213 -0.66 2.01 15.24
CA ALA A 213 0.71 2.34 15.61
C ALA A 213 0.79 3.61 16.48
N ALA A 214 0.00 4.64 16.19
CA ALA A 214 -0.05 5.87 16.98
C ALA A 214 -0.40 5.58 18.44
N LEU A 215 -1.46 4.80 18.67
CA LEU A 215 -1.88 4.42 20.03
C LEU A 215 -0.92 3.43 20.70
N THR A 216 -0.29 2.56 19.93
CA THR A 216 0.71 1.61 20.46
C THR A 216 1.96 2.35 20.93
N ALA A 217 2.38 3.38 20.20
CA ALA A 217 3.54 4.19 20.53
C ALA A 217 3.34 5.09 21.75
N LEU A 218 2.10 5.46 22.09
CA LEU A 218 1.80 6.22 23.31
C LEU A 218 1.94 5.40 24.59
N GLY A 219 1.66 4.09 24.56
CA GLY A 219 1.66 3.26 25.78
C GLY A 219 0.78 3.86 26.89
N ASP A 220 1.35 3.98 28.09
CA ASP A 220 0.73 4.61 29.27
C ASP A 220 1.16 6.09 29.44
N GLU A 221 1.87 6.67 28.46
CA GLU A 221 2.43 8.03 28.53
C GLU A 221 1.42 9.13 28.19
N GLU A 222 1.76 10.35 28.59
CA GLU A 222 1.11 11.61 28.20
C GLU A 222 1.32 11.88 26.70
N GLY A 223 0.32 12.44 26.02
CA GLY A 223 0.36 12.70 24.56
C GLY A 223 -0.92 12.35 23.79
N TYR A 224 -1.92 11.80 24.48
CA TYR A 224 -3.25 11.57 23.92
C TYR A 224 -3.91 12.87 23.38
N GLU A 225 -3.50 14.04 23.87
CA GLU A 225 -4.01 15.36 23.44
C GLU A 225 -3.67 15.66 21.99
N ASP A 226 -2.50 15.25 21.51
CA ASP A 226 -2.07 15.46 20.13
C ASP A 226 -2.59 14.38 19.17
N VAL A 227 -3.05 13.24 19.69
CA VAL A 227 -3.42 12.06 18.90
C VAL A 227 -4.93 11.88 18.80
N LEU A 228 -5.66 11.90 19.92
CA LEU A 228 -7.08 11.56 19.92
C LEU A 228 -7.94 12.53 19.11
N PRO A 229 -7.73 13.87 19.14
CA PRO A 229 -8.51 14.76 18.28
C PRO A 229 -8.39 14.43 16.79
N LEU A 230 -7.21 14.00 16.32
CA LEU A 230 -7.00 13.57 14.94
C LEU A 230 -7.75 12.27 14.62
N LEU A 231 -7.67 11.27 15.50
CA LEU A 231 -8.36 9.99 15.27
C LEU A 231 -9.88 10.16 15.35
N LEU A 232 -10.39 10.90 16.34
CA LEU A 232 -11.82 11.13 16.56
C LEU A 232 -12.48 11.95 15.44
N SER A 233 -11.73 12.81 14.75
CA SER A 233 -12.21 13.60 13.61
C SER A 233 -12.05 12.91 12.25
N ALA A 234 -11.38 11.75 12.21
CA ALA A 234 -11.09 11.03 10.97
C ALA A 234 -12.38 10.65 10.22
N ARG A 235 -12.35 10.78 8.89
CA ARG A 235 -13.49 10.41 8.02
C ARG A 235 -13.74 8.90 8.04
N ASN A 236 -12.68 8.10 8.04
CA ASN A 236 -12.78 6.65 8.09
C ASN A 236 -13.35 6.19 9.45
N PRO A 237 -14.50 5.48 9.46
CA PRO A 237 -15.12 5.02 10.70
C PRO A 237 -14.26 4.04 11.50
N ARG A 238 -13.35 3.27 10.88
CA ARG A 238 -12.42 2.39 11.61
C ARG A 238 -11.44 3.19 12.46
N VAL A 239 -10.76 4.16 11.85
CA VAL A 239 -9.85 5.08 12.55
C VAL A 239 -10.58 5.82 13.67
N ARG A 240 -11.77 6.34 13.38
CA ARG A 240 -12.59 7.03 14.37
C ARG A 240 -13.01 6.10 15.51
N SER A 241 -13.40 4.87 15.22
CA SER A 241 -13.73 3.88 16.24
C SER A 241 -12.53 3.51 17.12
N THR A 242 -11.32 3.44 16.54
CA THR A 242 -10.06 3.24 17.26
C THR A 242 -9.80 4.40 18.23
N GLY A 243 -10.00 5.65 17.79
CA GLY A 243 -9.93 6.83 18.65
C GLY A 243 -10.97 6.81 19.77
N VAL A 244 -12.23 6.44 19.47
CA VAL A 244 -13.29 6.34 20.48
C VAL A 244 -12.95 5.30 21.55
N THR A 245 -12.47 4.12 21.16
CA THR A 245 -12.06 3.08 22.12
C THR A 245 -10.88 3.55 22.98
N ALA A 246 -9.96 4.33 22.41
CA ALA A 246 -8.80 4.85 23.12
C ALA A 246 -9.13 5.90 24.20
N LEU A 247 -10.28 6.58 24.11
CA LEU A 247 -10.75 7.50 25.16
C LEU A 247 -10.76 6.86 26.55
N ARG A 248 -11.07 5.56 26.64
CA ARG A 248 -11.02 4.83 27.91
C ARG A 248 -9.62 4.78 28.50
N ARG A 249 -8.62 4.46 27.67
CA ARG A 249 -7.22 4.36 28.11
C ARG A 249 -6.65 5.72 28.50
N ALA A 250 -7.07 6.77 27.80
CA ALA A 250 -6.70 8.15 28.10
C ALA A 250 -7.42 8.75 29.33
N GLY A 251 -8.33 8.01 29.98
CA GLY A 251 -9.13 8.53 31.08
C GLY A 251 -10.24 9.52 30.69
N TRP A 252 -10.50 9.72 29.38
CA TRP A 252 -11.47 10.69 28.84
C TRP A 252 -12.79 10.05 28.43
N SER A 253 -13.27 9.10 29.23
CA SER A 253 -14.47 8.32 28.89
C SER A 253 -15.74 9.19 28.81
N GLU A 254 -15.72 10.38 29.41
CA GLU A 254 -16.75 11.41 29.28
C GLU A 254 -16.93 11.92 27.84
N ARG A 255 -15.85 11.94 27.05
CA ARG A 255 -15.90 12.41 25.65
C ARG A 255 -16.51 11.39 24.68
N ALA A 256 -16.91 10.20 25.14
CA ALA A 256 -17.45 9.14 24.28
C ALA A 256 -18.93 9.34 23.92
N GLU A 257 -19.70 10.08 24.72
CA GLU A 257 -21.15 10.25 24.53
C GLU A 257 -21.57 10.83 23.17
N PRO A 258 -20.90 11.86 22.60
CA PRO A 258 -21.26 12.39 21.28
C PRO A 258 -21.20 11.34 20.15
N PHE A 259 -20.37 10.30 20.32
CA PHE A 259 -20.20 9.23 19.34
C PHE A 259 -21.31 8.17 19.40
N LEU A 260 -22.21 8.22 20.39
CA LEU A 260 -23.41 7.37 20.42
C LEU A 260 -24.35 7.67 19.25
N SER A 261 -24.36 8.91 18.75
CA SER A 261 -25.10 9.33 17.55
C SER A 261 -24.30 9.28 16.26
N ASP A 262 -23.09 8.69 16.25
CA ASP A 262 -22.27 8.62 15.04
C ASP A 262 -23.00 7.92 13.89
N ARG A 263 -22.76 8.37 12.65
CA ARG A 263 -23.33 7.77 11.43
C ARG A 263 -22.97 6.29 11.27
N SER A 264 -21.82 5.87 11.77
CA SER A 264 -21.29 4.52 11.61
C SER A 264 -21.64 3.60 12.78
N ALA A 265 -22.14 2.40 12.47
CA ALA A 265 -22.52 1.41 13.47
C ALA A 265 -21.35 0.96 14.36
N ILE A 266 -20.14 0.81 13.80
CA ILE A 266 -18.94 0.41 14.56
C ILE A 266 -18.52 1.49 15.56
N VAL A 267 -18.59 2.76 15.16
CA VAL A 267 -18.26 3.88 16.05
C VAL A 267 -19.26 3.96 17.20
N ARG A 268 -20.57 3.84 16.91
CA ARG A 268 -21.60 3.76 17.95
C ARG A 268 -21.38 2.58 18.90
N ALA A 269 -20.97 1.42 18.38
CA ALA A 269 -20.68 0.25 19.20
C ALA A 269 -19.50 0.49 20.16
N CYS A 270 -18.40 1.09 19.68
CA CYS A 270 -17.27 1.48 20.52
C CYS A 270 -17.66 2.54 21.56
N ALA A 271 -18.47 3.53 21.18
CA ALA A 271 -18.97 4.55 22.11
C ALA A 271 -19.81 3.93 23.23
N ARG A 272 -20.74 3.01 22.89
CA ARG A 272 -21.51 2.26 23.89
C ARG A 272 -20.63 1.46 24.83
N TYR A 273 -19.60 0.80 24.28
CA TYR A 273 -18.63 0.08 25.09
C TYR A 273 -17.97 1.03 26.10
N VAL A 274 -17.40 2.15 25.67
CA VAL A 274 -16.71 3.10 26.56
C VAL A 274 -17.66 3.72 27.60
N VAL A 275 -18.86 4.13 27.20
CA VAL A 275 -19.87 4.69 28.13
C VAL A 275 -20.26 3.68 29.21
N ARG A 276 -20.44 2.41 28.87
CA ARG A 276 -20.74 1.35 29.85
C ARG A 276 -19.59 1.11 30.82
N GLN A 277 -18.34 1.24 30.36
CA GLN A 277 -17.17 1.05 31.24
C GLN A 277 -17.06 2.09 32.35
N ARG A 278 -17.69 3.27 32.18
CA ARG A 278 -17.82 4.29 33.24
C ARG A 278 -19.18 4.28 33.96
N GLY A 279 -19.96 3.21 33.81
CA GLY A 279 -21.27 3.07 34.45
C GLY A 279 -22.43 3.82 33.79
N GLY A 280 -22.25 4.37 32.59
CA GLY A 280 -23.34 5.04 31.86
C GLY A 280 -24.32 4.05 31.21
N ASP A 281 -25.54 4.51 30.94
CA ASP A 281 -26.58 3.76 30.23
C ASP A 281 -26.84 4.33 28.82
N PRO A 282 -26.25 3.73 27.76
CA PRO A 282 -26.51 4.17 26.40
C PRO A 282 -27.99 4.06 25.97
N ALA A 283 -28.77 3.14 26.55
CA ALA A 283 -30.19 3.00 26.20
C ALA A 283 -31.00 4.18 26.76
N ALA A 284 -30.74 4.60 28.00
CA ALA A 284 -31.30 5.83 28.55
C ALA A 284 -30.91 7.05 27.71
N TRP A 285 -29.65 7.16 27.32
CA TRP A 285 -29.15 8.25 26.47
C TRP A 285 -29.89 8.34 25.13
N TYR A 286 -30.15 7.20 24.47
CA TYR A 286 -30.92 7.16 23.23
C TYR A 286 -32.39 7.49 23.45
N ARG A 287 -33.02 6.96 24.50
CA ARG A 287 -34.42 7.24 24.84
C ARG A 287 -34.64 8.74 25.04
N GLU A 288 -33.83 9.36 25.91
CA GLU A 288 -33.88 10.79 26.20
C GLU A 288 -33.86 11.64 24.92
N ARG A 289 -32.92 11.36 24.01
CA ARG A 289 -32.77 12.13 22.76
C ARG A 289 -33.87 11.86 21.75
N CYS A 290 -34.42 10.66 21.69
CA CYS A 290 -35.54 10.33 20.82
C CYS A 290 -36.86 10.93 21.29
N THR A 291 -36.99 11.24 22.59
CA THR A 291 -38.22 11.80 23.18
C THR A 291 -38.15 13.29 23.49
N ALA A 292 -37.02 13.95 23.20
CA ALA A 292 -36.79 15.36 23.53
C ALA A 292 -37.76 16.27 22.73
N PRO A 293 -38.72 16.95 23.38
CA PRO A 293 -39.61 17.88 22.71
C PRO A 293 -38.78 19.11 22.31
N ASN A 294 -38.67 19.39 21.01
CA ASN A 294 -37.93 20.53 20.43
C ASN A 294 -36.39 20.40 20.36
N GLY A 295 -35.84 19.18 20.35
CA GLY A 295 -34.42 19.00 20.04
C GLY A 295 -34.08 19.40 18.58
N PRO A 296 -32.81 19.76 18.28
CA PRO A 296 -32.33 19.84 16.90
C PRO A 296 -32.65 18.54 16.15
N GLU A 297 -32.72 18.57 14.81
CA GLU A 297 -33.01 17.40 13.96
C GLU A 297 -32.45 16.11 14.57
N LEU A 298 -33.34 15.18 14.94
CA LEU A 298 -32.99 13.91 15.55
C LEU A 298 -31.87 13.24 14.74
N PRO A 299 -30.64 13.12 15.28
CA PRO A 299 -29.55 12.59 14.49
C PRO A 299 -29.88 11.15 14.12
N PRO A 300 -29.85 10.75 12.83
CA PRO A 300 -30.25 9.40 12.41
C PRO A 300 -29.53 8.28 13.18
N GLY A 301 -28.30 8.54 13.62
CA GLY A 301 -27.52 7.61 14.46
C GLY A 301 -28.14 7.32 15.83
N ALA A 302 -28.90 8.24 16.43
CA ALA A 302 -29.59 8.02 17.70
C ALA A 302 -30.79 7.08 17.55
N ILE A 303 -31.58 7.27 16.49
CA ILE A 303 -32.73 6.40 16.15
C ILE A 303 -32.25 4.98 15.87
N ILE A 304 -31.24 4.83 15.00
CA ILE A 304 -30.66 3.52 14.66
C ILE A 304 -29.98 2.90 15.89
N GLY A 305 -29.32 3.72 16.72
CA GLY A 305 -28.68 3.31 17.96
C GLY A 305 -29.66 2.69 18.95
N LEU A 306 -30.82 3.33 19.16
CA LEU A 306 -31.90 2.83 20.01
C LEU A 306 -32.38 1.44 19.56
N GLY A 307 -32.69 1.28 18.27
CA GLY A 307 -33.08 -0.02 17.70
C GLY A 307 -32.03 -1.13 17.85
N THR A 308 -30.75 -0.78 18.07
CA THR A 308 -29.66 -1.74 18.28
C THR A 308 -29.53 -2.18 19.74
N VAL A 309 -29.98 -1.38 20.71
CA VAL A 309 -29.86 -1.67 22.15
C VAL A 309 -31.16 -2.10 22.81
N SER A 310 -32.30 -1.82 22.18
CA SER A 310 -33.60 -2.31 22.63
C SER A 310 -33.72 -3.80 22.34
N ARG A 311 -34.12 -4.60 23.34
CA ARG A 311 -34.55 -5.99 23.09
C ARG A 311 -35.87 -5.93 22.31
N ILE A 312 -35.92 -6.56 21.13
CA ILE A 312 -37.21 -6.83 20.46
C ILE A 312 -37.92 -7.92 21.27
N THR A 313 -38.66 -7.55 22.31
CA THR A 313 -39.67 -8.43 22.90
C THR A 313 -40.95 -8.24 22.10
N GLY A 314 -41.18 -9.13 21.13
CA GLY A 314 -42.35 -9.07 20.26
C GLY A 314 -43.65 -9.20 21.04
N ARG A 315 -44.46 -8.14 21.05
CA ARG A 315 -45.91 -8.26 21.19
C ARG A 315 -46.55 -7.67 19.94
N ARG A 316 -47.29 -8.53 19.24
CA ARG A 316 -48.02 -8.20 18.03
C ARG A 316 -49.41 -7.72 18.44
N TRP A 317 -49.70 -6.43 18.25
CA TRP A 317 -51.05 -5.89 18.42
C TRP A 317 -51.59 -5.40 17.09
N ARG A 318 -52.89 -5.61 16.88
CA ARG A 318 -53.61 -5.34 15.63
C ARG A 318 -54.63 -4.23 15.93
N VAL A 319 -54.53 -3.10 15.25
CA VAL A 319 -55.60 -2.09 15.17
C VAL A 319 -55.63 -1.51 13.77
N GLY A 320 -56.81 -1.52 13.12
CA GLY A 320 -57.06 -0.72 11.92
C GLY A 320 -56.69 -1.33 10.56
N GLY A 321 -56.81 -2.64 10.36
CA GLY A 321 -56.99 -3.25 9.02
C GLY A 321 -55.90 -3.07 7.94
N ARG A 322 -54.76 -2.40 8.20
CA ARG A 322 -53.60 -2.35 7.29
C ARG A 322 -52.29 -2.46 8.06
N LEU A 323 -51.39 -3.31 7.57
CA LEU A 323 -50.04 -3.51 8.09
C LEU A 323 -49.19 -2.27 7.80
N ALA A 324 -48.92 -1.46 8.81
CA ALA A 324 -47.84 -0.48 8.80
C ALA A 324 -46.87 -0.82 9.94
N VAL A 325 -45.61 -1.10 9.60
CA VAL A 325 -44.56 -1.37 10.59
C VAL A 325 -44.09 -0.04 11.15
N TRP A 326 -44.63 0.34 12.32
CA TRP A 326 -44.09 1.43 13.13
C TRP A 326 -43.64 0.85 14.47
N ALA A 327 -42.34 0.93 14.72
CA ALA A 327 -41.73 0.45 15.95
C ALA A 327 -42.07 1.40 17.10
N VAL A 328 -42.82 0.91 18.09
CA VAL A 328 -42.96 1.60 19.39
C VAL A 328 -41.85 1.10 20.30
N VAL A 329 -41.00 2.03 20.69
CA VAL A 329 -39.96 1.92 21.71
C VAL A 329 -40.63 1.90 23.08
N ILE A 330 -40.34 0.88 23.90
CA ILE A 330 -40.42 1.00 25.37
C ILE A 330 -38.98 1.06 25.87
#